data_AF-A0A5A7UZH3-F1
#
_entry.id   AF-A0A5A7UZH3-F1
#
_cell.length_a   1.000
_cell.length_b   1.000
_cell.length_c   1.000
_cell.angle_alpha   90.00
_cell.angle_beta   90.00
_cell.angle_gamma   90.00
#
_symmetry.space_group_name_H-M   'P 1'
#
loop_
_entity.id
_entity.type
_entity.pdbx_description
1 polymer ?
#
loop_
_entity_poly.entity_id
_entity_poly.type
_entity_poly.pdbx_seq_one_letter_code
_entity_poly.pdbx_strand_id
1 'polypeptide(L)' 'MSSRLNKYLDVVFLKLDCNQDNKPLAKELGIKVVPTFKILKDKKVVKEVTGAKFDDLVHAIDTVRFS' A
#
# COMPACT_ATOMS: atom_id res chain seq x y z
N MET A 1 -14.64 -5.27 5.12
CA MET A 1 -13.71 -5.38 3.97
C MET A 1 -14.50 -5.17 2.69
N SER A 2 -14.04 -4.30 1.78
CA SER A 2 -14.71 -4.06 0.49
C SER A 2 -14.63 -5.31 -0.38
N SER A 3 -15.75 -5.73 -0.98
CA SER A 3 -15.89 -6.98 -1.76
C SER A 3 -14.88 -7.12 -2.91
N ARG A 4 -14.31 -6.01 -3.38
CA ARG A 4 -13.38 -5.97 -4.51
C ARG A 4 -11.94 -6.40 -4.17
N LEU A 5 -11.52 -6.33 -2.90
CA LEU A 5 -10.17 -6.76 -2.48
C LEU A 5 -10.11 -8.26 -2.15
N ASN A 6 -11.27 -8.90 -1.95
CA ASN A 6 -11.35 -10.32 -1.62
C ASN A 6 -10.82 -11.24 -2.74
N LYS A 7 -10.65 -10.73 -3.97
CA LYS A 7 -10.03 -11.47 -5.08
C LYS A 7 -8.52 -11.63 -4.93
N TYR A 8 -7.87 -10.85 -4.06
CA TYR A 8 -6.42 -10.85 -3.87
C TYR A 8 -5.99 -11.76 -2.73
N LEU A 9 -6.18 -13.07 -2.91
CA LEU A 9 -5.92 -14.07 -1.84
C LEU A 9 -4.43 -14.24 -1.50
N ASP A 10 -3.55 -13.90 -2.44
CA ASP A 10 -2.09 -13.95 -2.37
C ASP A 10 -1.45 -12.59 -2.03
N VAL A 11 -2.25 -11.57 -1.69
CA VAL A 11 -1.75 -10.26 -1.24
C VAL A 11 -2.12 -10.03 0.22
N VAL A 12 -1.14 -9.68 1.03
CA VAL A 12 -1.35 -9.30 2.43
C VAL A 12 -1.59 -7.79 2.52
N PHE A 13 -2.75 -7.38 3.04
CA PHE A 13 -3.07 -5.97 3.28
C PHE A 13 -2.71 -5.59 4.72
N LEU A 14 -1.79 -4.64 4.86
CA LEU A 14 -1.39 -4.07 6.14
C LEU A 14 -1.80 -2.60 6.23
N LYS A 15 -2.19 -2.16 7.42
CA LYS A 15 -2.47 -0.76 7.72
C LYS A 15 -1.43 -0.27 8.74
N LEU A 16 -0.77 0.83 8.42
CA LEU A 16 0.11 1.54 9.34
C LEU A 16 -0.55 2.87 9.72
N ASP A 17 -0.99 2.98 10.96
CA ASP A 17 -1.46 4.26 11.49
C ASP A 17 -0.25 5.16 11.78
N CYS A 18 -0.16 6.30 11.09
CA CYS A 18 0.91 7.28 11.25
C CYS A 18 0.69 8.15 12.50
N ASN A 19 0.75 7.51 13.66
CA ASN A 19 0.66 8.14 14.98
C ASN A 19 2.06 8.44 15.57
N GLN A 20 2.13 8.87 16.84
CA GLN A 20 3.40 9.20 17.48
C GLN A 20 4.34 7.98 17.60
N ASP A 21 3.80 6.83 17.98
CA ASP A 21 4.57 5.59 18.18
C ASP A 21 5.19 5.09 16.87
N ASN A 22 4.45 5.18 15.77
CA ASN A 22 4.88 4.72 14.44
C ASN A 22 5.61 5.82 13.64
N LYS A 23 5.81 7.01 14.20
CA LYS A 23 6.46 8.14 13.52
C LYS A 23 7.84 7.78 12.94
N PRO A 24 8.72 7.02 13.62
CA PRO A 24 10.01 6.63 13.04
C PRO A 24 9.85 5.82 11.76
N LEU A 25 8.96 4.81 11.78
CA LEU A 25 8.71 3.95 10.63
C LEU A 25 8.02 4.72 9.48
N ALA A 26 7.06 5.59 9.78
CA ALA A 26 6.41 6.43 8.78
C ALA A 26 7.43 7.36 8.08
N LYS A 27 8.41 7.87 8.83
CA LYS A 27 9.51 8.68 8.30
C LYS A 27 10.48 7.86 7.46
N GLU A 28 10.86 6.66 7.90
CA GLU A 28 11.73 5.74 7.16
C GLU A 28 11.11 5.33 5.83
N LEU A 29 9.80 5.03 5.83
CA LEU A 29 9.04 4.73 4.62
C LEU A 29 8.78 5.98 3.77
N GLY A 30 9.11 7.19 4.24
CA GLY A 30 8.95 8.43 3.48
C GLY A 30 7.50 8.87 3.27
N ILE A 31 6.59 8.54 4.19
CA ILE A 31 5.16 8.91 4.10
C ILE A 31 5.00 10.41 4.35
N LYS A 32 4.53 11.15 3.34
CA LYS A 32 4.28 12.61 3.41
C LYS A 32 2.81 12.99 3.27
N VAL A 33 2.00 12.12 2.66
CA VAL A 33 0.58 12.36 2.35
C VAL A 33 -0.24 11.17 2.86
N VAL A 34 -1.46 11.41 3.34
CA VAL A 34 -2.38 10.36 3.78
C VAL A 34 -3.65 10.39 2.92
N PRO A 35 -4.13 9.23 2.42
CA PRO A 35 -3.48 7.92 2.47
C PRO A 35 -2.29 7.84 1.49
N THR A 36 -1.30 7.02 1.84
CA THR A 36 -0.25 6.54 0.92
C THR A 36 -0.26 5.01 0.97
N PHE A 37 -0.29 4.38 -0.19
CA PHE A 37 -0.23 2.94 -0.35
C PHE A 37 1.13 2.57 -0.96
N LYS A 38 1.85 1.66 -0.31
CA LYS A 38 3.10 1.10 -0.83
C LYS A 38 2.89 -0.38 -1.12
N ILE A 39 3.29 -0.82 -2.30
CA ILE A 39 3.25 -2.22 -2.69
C ILE A 39 4.66 -2.76 -2.56
N LEU A 40 4.81 -3.83 -1.78
CA LEU A 40 6.08 -4.48 -1.53
C LEU A 40 6.10 -5.86 -2.21
N LYS A 41 7.21 -6.17 -2.88
CA LYS A 41 7.55 -7.50 -3.43
C LYS A 41 9.00 -7.78 -3.10
N ASP A 42 9.31 -9.01 -2.66
CA ASP A 42 10.66 -9.40 -2.22
C ASP A 42 11.29 -8.43 -1.20
N LYS A 43 10.48 -8.00 -0.23
CA LYS A 43 10.86 -7.05 0.85
C LYS A 43 11.28 -5.65 0.36
N LYS A 44 11.01 -5.30 -0.89
CA LYS A 44 11.30 -3.98 -1.47
C LYS A 44 10.02 -3.28 -1.88
N VAL A 45 9.96 -1.95 -1.72
CA VAL A 45 8.88 -1.14 -2.27
C VAL A 45 9.04 -1.08 -3.79
N VAL A 46 8.09 -1.64 -4.53
CA VAL A 46 8.10 -1.69 -5.99
C VAL A 46 7.12 -0.70 -6.63
N LYS A 47 6.14 -0.21 -5.86
CA LYS A 47 5.16 0.79 -6.32
C LYS A 47 4.65 1.63 -5.15
N GLU A 48 4.27 2.86 -5.46
CA GLU A 48 3.61 3.78 -4.53
C GLU A 48 2.39 4.44 -5.20
N VAL A 49 1.30 4.58 -4.46
CA VAL A 49 0.10 5.33 -4.85
C VAL A 49 -0.26 6.29 -3.71
N THR A 50 -0.43 7.57 -3.99
CA THR A 50 -0.77 8.60 -3.00
C THR A 50 -2.17 9.17 -3.22
N GLY A 51 -2.83 9.52 -2.12
CA GLY A 51 -4.21 9.99 -2.11
C GLY A 51 -5.23 8.85 -2.19
N ALA A 52 -6.50 9.20 -2.00
CA ALA A 52 -7.61 8.24 -2.00
C ALA A 52 -8.03 7.85 -3.43
N LYS A 53 -7.11 7.27 -4.21
CA LYS A 53 -7.32 6.87 -5.61
C LYS A 53 -7.49 5.36 -5.70
N PHE A 54 -8.73 4.89 -5.57
CA PHE A 54 -9.01 3.46 -5.49
C PHE A 54 -8.66 2.71 -6.78
N ASP A 55 -9.01 3.24 -7.94
CA ASP A 55 -8.76 2.58 -9.22
C ASP A 55 -7.25 2.50 -9.53
N ASP A 56 -6.50 3.57 -9.24
CA ASP A 56 -5.03 3.57 -9.35
C ASP A 56 -4.39 2.51 -8.45
N LEU A 57 -4.91 2.34 -7.22
CA LEU A 57 -4.44 1.31 -6.30
C LEU A 57 -4.71 -0.10 -6.82
N VAL A 58 -5.92 -0.35 -7.34
CA VAL A 58 -6.31 -1.63 -7.94
C VAL A 58 -5.39 -1.95 -9.13
N HIS A 59 -5.21 -1.00 -10.04
CA HIS A 59 -4.35 -1.17 -11.20
C HIS A 59 -2.89 -1.43 -10.81
N ALA A 60 -2.38 -0.73 -9.79
CA ALA A 60 -1.02 -0.93 -9.29
C ALA A 60 -0.82 -2.34 -8.69
N ILE A 61 -1.80 -2.85 -7.94
CA ILE A 61 -1.77 -4.22 -7.39
C ILE A 61 -1.76 -5.24 -8.53
N ASP A 62 -2.69 -5.12 -9.49
CA ASP A 62 -2.77 -6.04 -10.62
C ASP A 62 -1.45 -6.04 -11.42
N THR A 63 -0.87 -4.88 -11.68
CA THR A 63 0.42 -4.76 -12.40
C THR A 63 1.55 -5.51 -11.71
N VAL A 64 1.69 -5.38 -10.39
CA VAL A 64 2.79 -6.01 -9.62
C VAL A 64 2.60 -7.53 -9.49
N ARG A 65 1.35 -8.01 -9.46
CA ARG A 65 1.03 -9.44 -9.38
C ARG A 65 1.39 -10.18 -10.65
N PHE A 66 1.20 -9.54 -11.81
CA PHE A 66 1.47 -10.14 -13.12
C PHE A 66 2.86 -9.83 -13.68
N SER A 67 3.71 -9.08 -12.94
CA SER A 67 5.10 -8.76 -13.30
C SER A 67 6.12 -9.74 -12.75
#